data_AF-A0A5R2N2P6-F1
#
_entry.id   AF-A0A5R2N2P6-F1
#
_cell.length_a   1.000
_cell.length_b   1.000
_cell.length_c   1.000
_cell.angle_alpha   90.00
_cell.angle_beta   90.00
_cell.angle_gamma   90.00
#
_symmetry.space_group_name_H-M   'P 1'
#
loop_
_entity.id
_entity.type
_entity.pdbx_description
1 polymer ?
#
loop_
_entity_poly.entity_id
_entity_poly.type
_entity_poly.pdbx_seq_one_letter_code
_entity_poly.pdbx_strand_id
1 'polypeptide(L)' 'GMPSVVYRLWFLGHGIAGLKRSILQFVGISPVRETLFGMVAGASDATRAKWIRHMRELGGRAR' A
#
# COMPACT_ATOMS: atom_id res chain seq x y z
N GLY A 1 13.87 5.80 13.60
CA GLY A 1 13.53 4.37 13.49
C GLY A 1 12.13 4.17 14.03
N MET A 2 11.22 3.71 13.18
CA MET A 2 9.90 3.19 13.56
C MET A 2 9.66 1.96 12.68
N PRO A 3 9.58 0.74 13.22
CA PRO A 3 9.46 -0.47 12.41
C PRO A 3 8.25 -0.41 11.49
N SER A 4 8.40 -0.84 10.24
CA SER A 4 7.33 -0.86 9.21
C SER A 4 6.05 -1.57 9.67
N VAL A 5 6.17 -2.52 10.59
CA VAL A 5 5.04 -3.22 11.22
C VAL A 5 4.19 -2.28 12.06
N VAL A 6 4.79 -1.26 12.69
CA VAL A 6 4.08 -0.27 13.53
C VAL A 6 3.30 0.72 12.66
N TYR A 7 3.87 1.21 11.54
CA TYR A 7 3.11 2.03 10.59
C TYR A 7 1.99 1.23 9.92
N ARG A 8 2.25 -0.06 9.63
CA ARG A 8 1.23 -0.98 9.13
C ARG A 8 0.09 -1.10 10.15
N LEU A 9 0.36 -1.39 11.42
CA LEU A 9 -0.69 -1.54 12.44
C LEU A 9 -1.40 -0.21 12.79
N TRP A 10 -0.68 0.91 12.75
CA TRP A 10 -1.22 2.24 13.06
C TRP A 10 -2.09 2.81 11.93
N PHE A 11 -1.68 2.67 10.66
CA PHE A 11 -2.42 3.18 9.50
C PHE A 11 -3.37 2.18 8.84
N LEU A 12 -3.19 0.85 8.97
CA LEU A 12 -4.16 -0.15 8.46
C LEU A 12 -5.53 -0.03 9.13
N GLY A 13 -5.56 0.25 10.43
CA GLY A 13 -6.78 0.04 11.21
C GLY A 13 -7.89 1.04 10.89
N HIS A 14 -7.57 2.32 10.77
CA HIS A 14 -8.60 3.38 10.77
C HIS A 14 -8.50 4.32 9.57
N GLY A 15 -7.31 4.72 9.14
CA GLY A 15 -7.15 5.72 8.08
C GLY A 15 -7.45 5.16 6.69
N ILE A 16 -6.68 4.16 6.26
CA ILE A 16 -6.82 3.60 4.90
C ILE A 16 -8.10 2.75 4.78
N ALA A 17 -8.45 1.99 5.82
CA ALA A 17 -9.71 1.26 5.86
C ALA A 17 -10.92 2.20 5.79
N GLY A 18 -10.89 3.32 6.51
CA GLY A 18 -11.90 4.38 6.45
C GLY A 18 -11.96 5.04 5.07
N LEU A 19 -10.83 5.41 4.48
CA LEU A 19 -10.78 5.98 3.14
C LEU A 19 -11.34 5.02 2.08
N LYS A 20 -10.93 3.75 2.16
CA LYS A 20 -11.39 2.70 1.25
C LYS A 20 -12.90 2.50 1.35
N ARG A 21 -13.44 2.36 2.56
CA ARG A 21 -14.86 2.05 2.76
C ARG A 21 -15.77 3.26 2.64
N SER A 22 -15.34 4.41 3.13
CA SER A 22 -16.14 5.63 3.18
C SER A 22 -16.03 6.49 1.93
N ILE A 23 -14.95 6.38 1.15
CA ILE A 23 -14.77 7.17 -0.09
C ILE A 23 -14.78 6.26 -1.32
N LEU A 24 -13.78 5.40 -1.49
CA LEU A 24 -13.60 4.65 -2.74
C LEU A 24 -14.75 3.66 -3.00
N GLN A 25 -15.13 2.88 -2.00
CA GLN A 25 -16.28 1.98 -2.11
C GLN A 25 -17.60 2.73 -2.16
N PHE A 26 -17.69 3.90 -1.53
CA PHE A 26 -18.90 4.73 -1.58
C PHE A 26 -19.18 5.27 -3.00
N VAL A 27 -18.14 5.66 -3.74
CA VAL A 27 -18.27 6.07 -5.16
C VAL A 27 -18.33 4.90 -6.15
N GLY A 28 -18.45 3.66 -5.65
CA GLY A 28 -18.62 2.45 -6.49
C GLY A 28 -17.32 1.80 -6.98
N ILE A 29 -16.15 2.24 -6.53
CA ILE A 29 -14.87 1.60 -6.88
C ILE A 29 -14.67 0.37 -5.99
N SER A 30 -14.84 -0.82 -6.58
CA SER A 30 -14.64 -2.11 -5.92
C SER A 30 -14.19 -3.17 -6.94
N PRO A 31 -13.20 -4.03 -6.63
CA PRO A 31 -12.46 -4.17 -5.37
C PRO A 31 -11.25 -3.20 -5.25
N VAL A 32 -11.07 -2.59 -4.09
CA VAL A 32 -9.88 -1.76 -3.78
C VAL A 32 -8.78 -2.64 -3.16
N ARG A 33 -7.68 -2.87 -3.89
CA ARG A 33 -6.48 -3.56 -3.39
C ARG A 33 -5.43 -2.52 -3.03
N GLU A 34 -4.83 -2.64 -1.85
CA GLU A 34 -3.79 -1.73 -1.37
C GLU A 34 -2.45 -2.45 -1.27
N THR A 35 -1.36 -1.74 -1.57
CA THR A 35 0.01 -2.23 -1.41
C THR A 35 0.82 -1.15 -0.72
N LEU A 36 1.36 -1.47 0.46
CA LEU A 36 2.06 -0.53 1.32
C LEU A 36 3.54 -0.90 1.38
N PHE A 37 4.41 0.04 1.01
CA PHE A 37 5.86 -0.09 1.15
C PHE A 37 6.35 0.71 2.35
N GLY A 38 6.76 0.02 3.42
CA GLY A 38 7.30 0.64 4.62
C GLY A 38 8.80 0.92 4.55
N MET A 39 9.31 1.80 5.42
CA MET A 39 10.74 2.07 5.61
C MET A 39 11.47 2.57 4.34
N VAL A 40 10.80 3.39 3.51
CA VAL A 40 11.42 3.96 2.29
C VAL A 40 12.70 4.72 2.62
N ALA A 41 12.73 5.47 3.72
CA ALA A 41 13.91 6.24 4.16
C ALA A 41 15.14 5.36 4.49
N GLY A 42 14.95 4.09 4.88
CA GLY A 42 16.04 3.14 5.14
C GLY A 42 16.17 2.04 4.09
N ALA A 43 15.39 2.10 3.02
CA ALA A 43 15.37 1.07 1.99
C ALA A 43 16.51 1.27 1.00
N SER A 44 17.31 0.21 0.82
CA SER A 44 18.35 0.13 -0.20
C SER A 44 17.77 0.22 -1.61
N ASP A 45 18.58 0.64 -2.58
CA ASP A 45 18.20 0.68 -4.00
C ASP A 45 17.68 -0.66 -4.51
N ALA A 46 18.26 -1.78 -4.07
CA ALA A 46 17.78 -3.12 -4.40
C ALA A 46 16.35 -3.38 -3.91
N THR A 47 16.01 -2.88 -2.71
CA THR A 47 14.66 -3.00 -2.12
C THR A 47 13.67 -2.13 -2.88
N ARG A 48 14.07 -0.90 -3.23
CA ARG A 48 13.26 0.02 -4.04
C ARG A 48 13.01 -0.54 -5.43
N ALA A 49 14.03 -1.09 -6.09
CA ALA A 49 13.89 -1.75 -7.38
C ALA A 49 12.93 -2.94 -7.32
N LYS A 50 12.93 -3.70 -6.22
CA LYS A 50 11.96 -4.79 -5.99
C LYS A 50 10.53 -4.25 -5.88
N TRP A 51 10.30 -3.15 -5.17
CA TRP A 51 8.98 -2.51 -5.07
C TRP A 51 8.48 -2.00 -6.42
N ILE A 52 9.35 -1.38 -7.22
CA ILE A 52 8.99 -0.90 -8.57
C ILE A 52 8.64 -2.07 -9.48
N ARG A 53 9.42 -3.16 -9.48
CA ARG A 53 9.07 -4.39 -10.22
C ARG A 53 7.72 -4.94 -9.78
N HIS A 54 7.48 -4.99 -8.48
CA HIS A 54 6.22 -5.47 -7.94
C HIS A 54 5.03 -4.61 -8.39
N MET A 55 5.18 -3.27 -8.39
CA MET A 55 4.14 -2.37 -8.91
C MET A 55 3.88 -2.57 -10.40
N ARG A 56 4.93 -2.82 -11.20
CA ARG A 56 4.77 -3.16 -12.62
C ARG A 56 4.00 -4.46 -12.83
N GLU A 57 4.28 -5.49 -12.04
CA GLU A 57 3.51 -6.74 -12.07
C GLU A 57 2.04 -6.54 -11.67
N LEU A 58 1.79 -5.75 -10.62
CA LEU A 58 0.43 -5.45 -10.16
C LEU A 58 -0.35 -4.68 -11.24
N GLY A 59 0.27 -3.71 -11.90
CA GLY A 59 -0.33 -3.01 -13.04
C GLY A 59 -0.63 -3.94 -14.22
N GLY A 60 0.26 -4.89 -14.52
CA GLY A 60 0.04 -5.89 -15.57
C GLY A 60 -1.05 -6.93 -15.23
N ARG A 61 -1.33 -7.14 -13.94
CA ARG A 61 -2.39 -8.05 -13.45
C ARG A 61 -3.71 -7.34 -13.17
N ALA A 62 -3.75 -6.01 -13.27
CA ALA A 62 -4.99 -5.24 -13.15
C ALA A 62 -5.83 -5.51 -14.42
N ARG A 63 -6.74 -6.47 -14.30
CA ARG A 63 -7.75 -6.84 -15.29
C ARG A 63 -9.13 -6.49 -14.78
#